data_AF-A0A2D4VL31-F1
#
_entry.id   AF-A0A2D4VL31-F1
#
_cell.length_a   1.000
_cell.length_b   1.000
_cell.length_c   1.000
_cell.angle_alpha   90.00
_cell.angle_beta   90.00
_cell.angle_gamma   90.00
#
_symmetry.space_group_name_H-M   'P 1'
#
loop_
_entity.id
_entity.type
_entity.pdbx_description
1 polymer ?
#
loop_
_entity_poly.entity_id
_entity_poly.type
_entity_poly.pdbx_seq_one_letter_code
_entity_poly.pdbx_strand_id
1 'polypeptide(L)'
;MENMERMKESPRRRRLTRAFAWLDLAITLPLAIPFVGEWVITLLYRLDYAIGWFTGFPVLNPISMLFIHVTGLLGVVWALARLHDPSEFNARIDSLGRLAVSVLILFALYQGATPAIGLFLVTELSGVIVEKIWRPKNSNELAFGKYNGRIR
;
A
#
# COMPACT_ATOMS: atom_id res chain seq x y z
N MET A 1 -2.82 -2.71 -35.41
CA MET A 1 -3.84 -2.44 -34.35
C MET A 1 -3.36 -2.86 -32.96
N GLU A 2 -2.53 -3.90 -32.85
CA GLU A 2 -1.83 -4.34 -31.63
C GLU A 2 -0.87 -3.29 -31.02
N ASN A 3 -0.32 -2.38 -31.84
CA ASN A 3 0.58 -1.32 -31.37
C ASN A 3 -0.11 -0.09 -30.74
N MET A 4 -1.45 0.01 -30.81
CA MET A 4 -2.22 1.13 -30.23
C MET A 4 -2.74 0.80 -28.82
N GLU A 5 -2.96 -0.47 -28.47
CA GLU A 5 -3.26 -0.88 -27.08
C GLU A 5 -2.02 -0.78 -26.18
N ARG A 6 -0.83 -0.76 -26.78
CA ARG A 6 0.45 -0.42 -26.14
C ARG A 6 0.62 1.09 -25.87
N MET A 7 -0.43 1.90 -26.06
CA MET A 7 -0.42 3.34 -25.77
C MET A 7 -0.38 3.60 -24.26
N LYS A 8 0.85 3.59 -23.76
CA LYS A 8 1.41 4.48 -22.73
C LYS A 8 0.89 4.30 -21.31
N GLU A 9 1.29 3.20 -20.67
CA GLU A 9 1.86 3.37 -19.34
C GLU A 9 3.15 4.19 -19.51
N SER A 10 3.19 5.44 -19.01
CA SER A 10 4.44 6.18 -19.08
C SER A 10 5.52 5.40 -18.31
N PRO A 11 6.79 5.40 -18.77
CA PRO A 11 7.91 4.84 -18.00
C PRO A 11 7.97 5.39 -16.57
N ARG A 12 7.45 6.62 -16.35
CA ARG A 12 7.32 7.26 -15.04
C ARG A 12 6.30 6.55 -14.14
N ARG A 13 5.14 6.10 -14.65
CA ARG A 13 4.13 5.33 -13.91
C ARG A 13 4.73 4.03 -13.37
N ARG A 14 5.34 3.23 -14.24
CA ARG A 14 5.98 1.96 -13.86
C ARG A 14 7.09 2.14 -12.82
N ARG A 15 7.89 3.20 -12.94
CA ARG A 15 8.93 3.54 -11.95
C ARG A 15 8.34 3.88 -10.58
N LEU A 16 7.26 4.67 -10.54
CA LEU A 16 6.58 5.01 -9.29
C LEU A 16 5.93 3.80 -8.63
N THR A 17 5.20 2.98 -9.39
CA THR A 17 4.60 1.74 -8.88
C THR A 17 5.66 0.80 -8.29
N ARG A 18 6.80 0.65 -8.96
CA ARG A 18 7.92 -0.12 -8.42
C ARG A 18 8.53 0.52 -7.17
N ALA A 19 8.66 1.84 -7.12
CA ALA A 19 9.18 2.53 -5.94
C ALA A 19 8.28 2.31 -4.71
N PHE A 20 6.95 2.40 -4.87
CA PHE A 20 6.01 2.10 -3.80
C PHE A 20 6.05 0.63 -3.38
N ALA A 21 6.15 -0.30 -4.34
CA ALA A 21 6.29 -1.72 -4.01
C ALA A 21 7.59 -2.03 -3.24
N TRP A 22 8.71 -1.36 -3.60
CA TRP A 22 9.96 -1.46 -2.84
C TRP A 22 9.86 -0.84 -1.44
N LEU A 23 9.17 0.29 -1.29
CA LEU A 23 8.92 0.92 0.01
C LEU A 23 8.08 0.00 0.90
N ASP A 24 7.00 -0.56 0.37
CA ASP A 24 6.16 -1.50 1.11
C ASP A 24 6.97 -2.74 1.52
N LEU A 25 7.83 -3.26 0.63
CA LEU A 25 8.71 -4.38 0.95
C LEU A 25 9.69 -4.04 2.08
N ALA A 26 10.32 -2.86 2.03
CA ALA A 26 11.27 -2.41 3.04
C ALA A 26 10.63 -2.25 4.42
N ILE A 27 9.35 -1.88 4.48
CA ILE A 27 8.59 -1.68 5.71
C ILE A 27 8.03 -3.01 6.24
N THR A 28 7.51 -3.86 5.37
CA THR A 28 6.81 -5.11 5.75
C THR A 28 7.78 -6.26 6.03
N LEU A 29 8.94 -6.31 5.36
CA LEU A 29 9.94 -7.36 5.56
C LEU A 29 10.46 -7.44 7.00
N PRO A 30 10.85 -6.33 7.65
CA PRO A 30 11.23 -6.36 9.07
C PRO A 30 10.12 -6.86 9.99
N LEU A 31 8.86 -6.54 9.71
CA LEU A 31 7.71 -7.01 10.49
C LEU A 31 7.51 -8.52 10.36
N ALA A 32 7.84 -9.11 9.21
CA ALA A 32 7.69 -10.55 8.95
C ALA A 32 8.70 -11.42 9.72
N ILE A 33 9.80 -10.83 10.21
CA ILE A 33 10.92 -11.57 10.82
C ILE A 33 10.80 -11.49 12.36
N PRO A 34 10.73 -12.64 13.06
CA PRO A 34 10.77 -12.66 14.53
C PRO A 34 11.98 -11.94 15.08
N PHE A 35 11.86 -11.36 16.27
CA PHE A 35 12.82 -10.45 16.90
C PHE A 35 12.92 -9.09 16.22
N VAL A 36 13.04 -9.05 14.88
CA VAL A 36 13.13 -7.80 14.10
C VAL A 36 11.83 -7.01 14.15
N GLY A 37 10.67 -7.69 14.09
CA GLY A 37 9.37 -7.04 14.18
C GLY A 37 9.19 -6.27 15.50
N GLU A 38 9.66 -6.83 16.62
CA GLU A 38 9.65 -6.20 17.94
C GLU A 38 10.50 -4.92 17.96
N TRP A 39 11.64 -4.92 17.27
CA TRP A 39 12.47 -3.71 17.12
C TRP A 39 11.73 -2.61 16.36
N VAL A 40 10.96 -2.95 15.32
CA VAL A 40 10.16 -1.97 14.56
C VAL A 40 9.10 -1.34 15.45
N ILE A 41 8.34 -2.16 16.21
CA ILE A 41 7.32 -1.63 17.12
C ILE A 41 7.98 -0.77 18.21
N THR A 42 9.10 -1.22 18.76
CA THR A 42 9.88 -0.45 19.74
C THR A 42 10.34 0.89 19.18
N LEU A 43 10.82 0.92 17.92
CA LEU A 43 11.23 2.15 17.26
C LEU A 43 10.07 3.13 17.10
N LEU A 44 8.88 2.66 16.74
CA LEU A 44 7.69 3.52 16.63
C LEU A 44 7.35 4.22 17.95
N TYR A 45 7.36 3.48 19.06
CA TYR A 45 7.10 4.06 20.38
C TYR A 45 8.27 4.93 20.89
N ARG A 46 9.51 4.66 20.47
CA ARG A 46 10.63 5.58 20.73
C ARG A 46 10.46 6.91 20.00
N LEU A 47 9.97 6.89 18.76
CA LEU A 47 9.66 8.10 18.01
C LEU A 47 8.51 8.87 18.65
N ASP A 48 7.45 8.17 19.08
CA ASP A 48 6.35 8.75 19.86
C ASP A 48 6.86 9.50 21.10
N TYR A 49 7.71 8.83 21.89
CA TYR A 49 8.30 9.41 23.08
C TYR A 49 9.19 10.62 22.74
N ALA A 50 10.01 10.53 21.69
CA ALA A 50 10.91 11.60 21.28
C ALA A 50 10.17 12.87 20.79
N ILE A 51 8.96 12.70 20.23
CA ILE A 51 8.10 13.79 19.75
C ILE A 51 7.20 14.33 20.89
N GLY A 52 7.10 13.62 22.01
CA GLY A 52 6.40 14.06 23.21
C GLY A 52 4.91 13.70 23.24
N TRP A 53 4.48 12.68 22.50
CA TRP A 53 3.10 12.17 22.59
C TRP A 53 2.90 11.25 23.80
N PHE A 54 3.96 10.54 24.22
CA PHE A 54 3.99 9.69 25.42
C PHE A 54 2.90 8.62 25.45
N THR A 55 2.55 8.06 24.29
CA THR A 55 1.57 6.97 24.22
C THR A 55 2.12 5.73 24.94
N GLY A 56 1.28 5.08 25.75
CA GLY A 56 1.67 3.89 26.52
C GLY A 56 2.09 2.73 25.63
N PHE A 57 3.23 2.11 25.93
CA PHE A 57 3.70 0.95 25.19
C PHE A 57 2.74 -0.24 25.37
N PRO A 58 2.32 -0.92 24.29
CA PRO A 58 1.33 -1.98 24.37
C PRO A 58 1.92 -3.28 24.91
N VAL A 59 1.09 -4.10 25.55
CA VAL A 59 1.47 -5.48 25.89
C VAL A 59 1.43 -6.32 24.61
N LEU A 60 2.60 -6.63 24.06
CA LEU A 60 2.76 -7.49 22.88
C LEU A 60 2.84 -8.96 23.31
N ASN A 61 1.69 -9.61 23.47
CA ASN A 61 1.65 -11.05 23.75
C ASN A 61 2.01 -11.87 22.49
N PRO A 62 2.31 -13.18 22.63
CA PRO A 62 2.70 -14.01 21.49
C PRO A 62 1.67 -14.07 20.35
N ILE A 63 0.37 -13.96 20.63
CA ILE A 63 -0.67 -13.96 19.60
C ILE A 63 -0.66 -12.63 18.83
N SER A 64 -0.52 -11.50 19.52
CA SER A 64 -0.36 -10.19 18.88
C SER A 64 0.87 -10.16 17.98
N MET A 65 2.00 -10.70 18.44
CA MET A 65 3.22 -10.81 17.64
C MET A 65 3.05 -11.74 16.44
N LEU A 66 2.39 -12.88 16.59
CA LEU A 66 2.05 -13.76 15.47
C LEU A 66 1.29 -13.00 14.38
N PHE A 67 0.26 -12.22 14.75
CA PHE A 67 -0.48 -11.42 13.78
C PHE A 67 0.38 -10.34 13.12
N ILE A 68 1.27 -9.68 13.85
CA ILE A 68 2.24 -8.73 13.28
C ILE A 68 3.13 -9.42 12.23
N HIS A 69 3.67 -10.59 12.55
CA HIS A 69 4.52 -11.33 11.62
C HIS A 69 3.78 -11.83 10.39
N VAL A 70 2.55 -12.35 10.57
CA VAL A 70 1.69 -12.78 9.46
C VAL A 70 1.33 -11.60 8.57
N THR A 71 0.95 -10.45 9.13
CA THR A 71 0.65 -9.24 8.36
C THR A 71 1.88 -8.74 7.61
N GLY A 72 3.06 -8.73 8.25
CA GLY A 72 4.33 -8.44 7.58
C GLY A 72 4.59 -9.37 6.41
N LEU A 73 4.44 -10.68 6.61
CA LEU A 73 4.66 -11.69 5.56
C LEU A 73 3.67 -11.52 4.39
N LEU A 74 2.39 -11.27 4.66
CA LEU A 74 1.40 -10.99 3.61
C LEU A 74 1.77 -9.73 2.81
N GLY A 75 2.25 -8.68 3.50
CA GLY A 75 2.77 -7.47 2.86
C GLY A 75 3.97 -7.74 1.95
N VAL A 76 4.92 -8.56 2.41
CA VAL A 76 6.08 -9.00 1.62
C VAL A 76 5.65 -9.74 0.36
N VAL A 77 4.78 -10.76 0.51
CA VAL A 77 4.28 -11.56 -0.62
C VAL A 77 3.59 -10.65 -1.63
N TRP A 78 2.77 -9.71 -1.17
CA TRP A 78 2.07 -8.77 -2.05
C TRP A 78 3.02 -7.77 -2.74
N ALA A 79 4.03 -7.27 -2.04
CA ALA A 79 5.04 -6.40 -2.63
C ALA A 79 5.84 -7.13 -3.73
N LEU A 80 6.26 -8.37 -3.48
CA LEU A 80 6.93 -9.22 -4.48
C LEU A 80 6.03 -9.49 -5.69
N ALA A 81 4.75 -9.78 -5.48
CA ALA A 81 3.78 -9.98 -6.56
C ALA A 81 3.68 -8.74 -7.47
N ARG A 82 3.59 -7.54 -6.88
CA ARG A 82 3.54 -6.27 -7.64
C ARG A 82 4.85 -5.92 -8.35
N LEU A 83 5.99 -6.29 -7.76
CA LEU A 83 7.30 -6.12 -8.41
C LEU A 83 7.43 -7.04 -9.64
N HIS A 84 6.90 -8.26 -9.55
CA HIS A 84 6.91 -9.24 -10.63
C HIS A 84 5.90 -8.89 -11.74
N ASP A 85 4.66 -8.56 -11.39
CA ASP A 85 3.60 -8.19 -12.33
C ASP A 85 2.95 -6.83 -11.99
N PRO A 86 3.47 -5.72 -12.53
CA PRO A 86 2.90 -4.39 -12.36
C PRO A 86 1.74 -4.14 -13.35
N SER A 87 0.71 -4.99 -13.31
CA SER A 87 -0.48 -4.87 -14.15
C SER A 87 -1.48 -3.83 -13.61
N GLU A 88 -2.36 -3.29 -14.48
CA GLU A 88 -3.38 -2.33 -14.05
C GLU A 88 -4.39 -2.91 -13.06
N PHE A 89 -4.63 -4.22 -13.13
CA PHE A 89 -5.49 -4.92 -12.20
C PHE A 89 -4.89 -4.94 -10.79
N ASN A 90 -3.60 -5.28 -10.67
CA ASN A 90 -2.88 -5.27 -9.41
C ASN A 90 -2.80 -3.85 -8.82
N ALA A 91 -2.67 -2.82 -9.66
CA ALA A 91 -2.75 -1.43 -9.21
C ALA A 91 -4.11 -1.12 -8.55
N ARG A 92 -5.23 -1.50 -9.17
CA ARG A 92 -6.57 -1.25 -8.58
C ARG A 92 -6.77 -1.94 -7.24
N ILE A 93 -6.35 -3.20 -7.15
CA ILE A 93 -6.39 -3.96 -5.89
C ILE A 93 -5.52 -3.28 -4.84
N ASP A 94 -4.34 -2.80 -5.23
CA ASP A 94 -3.44 -2.06 -4.35
C ASP A 94 -4.13 -0.82 -3.79
N SER A 95 -4.67 0.05 -4.63
CA SER A 95 -5.41 1.24 -4.20
C SER A 95 -6.53 0.95 -3.20
N LEU A 96 -7.32 -0.10 -3.46
CA LEU A 96 -8.37 -0.52 -2.53
C LEU A 96 -7.79 -1.02 -1.20
N GLY A 97 -6.70 -1.78 -1.26
CA GLY A 97 -5.95 -2.23 -0.08
C GLY A 97 -5.44 -1.05 0.74
N ARG A 98 -4.82 -0.05 0.10
CA ARG A 98 -4.31 1.16 0.77
C ARG A 98 -5.41 1.97 1.44
N LEU A 99 -6.58 2.09 0.80
CA LEU A 99 -7.76 2.71 1.41
C LEU A 99 -8.24 1.94 2.63
N ALA A 100 -8.34 0.60 2.53
CA ALA A 100 -8.72 -0.24 3.67
C ALA A 100 -7.72 -0.12 4.83
N VAL A 101 -6.41 -0.15 4.55
CA VAL A 101 -5.35 0.06 5.55
C VAL A 101 -5.44 1.46 6.16
N SER A 102 -5.69 2.50 5.36
CA SER A 102 -5.87 3.87 5.85
C SER A 102 -7.03 3.95 6.86
N VAL A 103 -8.16 3.30 6.57
CA VAL A 103 -9.31 3.24 7.49
C VAL A 103 -8.94 2.51 8.78
N LEU A 104 -8.21 1.39 8.70
CA LEU A 104 -7.74 0.66 9.87
C LEU A 104 -6.75 1.48 10.72
N ILE A 105 -5.86 2.25 10.10
CA ILE A 105 -4.95 3.16 10.81
C ILE A 105 -5.74 4.25 11.52
N LEU A 106 -6.70 4.89 10.86
CA LEU A 106 -7.57 5.90 11.49
C LEU A 106 -8.36 5.31 12.66
N PHE A 107 -8.89 4.10 12.51
CA PHE A 107 -9.55 3.39 13.59
C PHE A 107 -8.59 3.10 14.75
N ALA A 108 -7.37 2.64 14.49
CA ALA A 108 -6.37 2.40 15.53
C ALA A 108 -5.98 3.70 16.27
N LEU A 109 -5.80 4.81 15.54
CA LEU A 109 -5.55 6.13 16.13
C LEU A 109 -6.72 6.57 17.03
N TYR A 110 -7.96 6.37 16.58
CA TYR A 110 -9.16 6.64 17.39
C TYR A 110 -9.20 5.80 18.67
N GLN A 111 -8.72 4.55 18.61
CA GLN A 111 -8.61 3.65 19.76
C GLN A 111 -7.39 3.93 20.66
N GLY A 112 -6.60 4.97 20.38
CA GLY A 112 -5.46 5.38 21.20
C GLY A 112 -4.12 4.75 20.80
N ALA A 113 -3.97 4.25 19.58
CA ALA A 113 -2.65 3.88 19.05
C ALA A 113 -1.71 5.10 18.98
N THR A 114 -0.41 4.83 19.05
CA THR A 114 0.62 5.87 18.92
C THR A 114 0.40 6.73 17.67
N PRO A 115 0.43 8.09 17.76
CA PRO A 115 0.31 8.94 16.58
C PRO A 115 1.45 8.73 15.56
N ALA A 116 2.56 8.10 15.95
CA ALA A 116 3.65 7.74 15.05
C ALA A 116 3.21 6.81 13.90
N ILE A 117 2.16 6.00 14.12
CA ILE A 117 1.57 5.18 13.05
C ILE A 117 0.94 6.03 11.94
N GLY A 118 0.64 7.30 12.21
CA GLY A 118 0.15 8.27 11.22
C GLY A 118 1.14 8.51 10.07
N LEU A 119 2.43 8.21 10.25
CA LEU A 119 3.41 8.23 9.16
C LEU A 119 3.02 7.25 8.05
N PHE A 120 2.49 6.08 8.41
CA PHE A 120 1.98 5.10 7.43
C PHE A 120 0.71 5.60 6.74
N LEU A 121 -0.16 6.31 7.45
CA LEU A 121 -1.36 6.89 6.83
C LEU A 121 -0.98 7.86 5.69
N VAL A 122 0.06 8.67 5.89
CA VAL A 122 0.56 9.58 4.85
C VAL A 122 1.06 8.80 3.63
N THR A 123 1.80 7.69 3.82
CA THR A 123 2.27 6.87 2.70
C THR A 123 1.12 6.21 1.95
N GLU A 124 0.11 5.70 2.66
CA GLU A 124 -1.05 5.07 2.04
C GLU A 124 -1.88 6.06 1.22
N LEU A 125 -2.21 7.22 1.78
CA LEU A 125 -2.97 8.25 1.07
C LEU A 125 -2.19 8.81 -0.14
N SER A 126 -0.87 8.96 -0.02
CA SER A 126 -0.01 9.38 -1.13
C SER A 126 -0.05 8.38 -2.28
N GLY A 127 -0.02 7.07 -1.98
CA GLY A 127 -0.16 6.01 -2.98
C GLY A 127 -1.49 6.07 -3.73
N VAL A 128 -2.61 6.24 -2.99
CA VAL A 128 -3.95 6.39 -3.58
C VAL A 128 -4.04 7.61 -4.50
N ILE A 129 -3.49 8.76 -4.08
CA ILE A 129 -3.52 9.99 -4.86
C ILE A 129 -2.72 9.83 -6.16
N VAL A 130 -1.52 9.23 -6.09
CA VAL A 130 -0.68 8.98 -7.27
C VAL A 130 -1.41 8.10 -8.28
N GLU A 131 -2.10 7.06 -7.82
CA GLU A 131 -2.86 6.20 -8.72
C GLU A 131 -4.07 6.92 -9.35
N LYS A 132 -4.83 7.67 -8.55
CA LYS A 132 -6.01 8.41 -9.01
C LYS A 132 -5.68 9.51 -10.02
N ILE A 133 -4.63 10.29 -9.77
CA ILE A 133 -4.19 11.38 -10.65
C ILE A 133 -3.77 10.86 -12.02
N TRP A 134 -3.19 9.65 -12.06
CA TRP A 134 -2.58 9.11 -13.27
C TRP A 134 -3.51 8.20 -14.09
N ARG A 135 -4.80 8.12 -13.71
CA ARG A 135 -5.82 7.36 -14.43
C ARG A 135 -6.14 8.04 -15.77
N PRO A 136 -5.88 7.40 -16.94
CA PRO A 136 -6.32 7.96 -18.22
C PRO A 136 -7.85 8.04 -18.24
N LYS A 137 -8.37 9.21 -18.63
CA LYS A 137 -9.80 9.58 -18.50
C LYS A 137 -10.76 8.80 -19.42
N ASN A 138 -10.27 7.95 -20.33
CA ASN A 138 -11.02 7.46 -21.50
C ASN A 138 -11.26 5.92 -21.55
N SER A 139 -11.34 5.21 -20.44
CA SER A 139 -11.67 3.77 -20.46
C SER A 139 -13.15 3.44 -20.68
N ASN A 140 -14.05 4.44 -20.62
CA ASN A 140 -15.50 4.23 -20.85
C ASN A 140 -15.92 4.41 -22.32
N GLU A 141 -15.16 5.13 -23.16
CA GLU A 141 -15.49 5.33 -24.58
C GLU A 141 -15.10 4.15 -25.47
N LEU A 142 -14.02 3.43 -25.14
CA LEU A 142 -13.54 2.28 -25.92
C LEU A 142 -14.45 1.04 -25.82
N ALA A 143 -15.26 0.95 -24.76
CA ALA A 143 -16.23 -0.14 -24.57
C ALA A 143 -17.52 0.07 -25.40
N PHE A 144 -18.00 1.31 -25.51
CA PHE A 144 -19.21 1.64 -26.28
C PHE A 144 -18.94 1.90 -27.77
N GLY A 145 -17.74 2.37 -28.14
CA GLY A 145 -17.36 2.57 -29.55
C GLY A 145 -17.17 1.27 -30.34
N LYS A 146 -16.82 0.15 -29.67
CA LYS A 146 -16.64 -1.16 -30.33
C LYS A 146 -17.94 -1.91 -30.62
N TYR A 147 -19.04 -1.60 -29.94
CA TYR A 147 -20.33 -2.28 -30.15
C TYR A 147 -21.18 -1.69 -31.28
N ASN A 148 -20.92 -0.45 -31.68
CA ASN A 148 -21.78 0.26 -32.63
C ASN A 148 -21.32 0.15 -34.10
N GLY A 149 -20.25 -0.61 -34.39
CA GLY A 149 -19.61 -0.67 -35.71
C GLY A 149 -19.84 -1.96 -36.51
N ARG A 150 -20.72 -2.88 -36.05
CA ARG A 150 -20.88 -4.21 -36.66
C ARG A 150 -22.25 -4.51 -37.27
N ILE A 151 -23.06 -3.48 -37.52
CA ILE A 151 -24.33 -3.61 -38.26
C ILE A 151 -24.32 -2.62 -39.43
N ARG A 152 -23.57 -2.94 -40.48
CA ARG A 152 -23.87 -2.54 -41.87
C ARG A 152 -23.30 -3.59 -42.81
#